data_AF-A0A183E3H6-F1
#
_entry.id   AF-A0A183E3H6-F1
#
_cell.length_a   1.000
_cell.length_b   1.000
_cell.length_c   1.000
_cell.angle_alpha   90.00
_cell.angle_beta   90.00
_cell.angle_gamma   90.00
#
_symmetry.space_group_name_H-M   'P 1'
#
loop_
_entity.id
_entity.type
_entity.pdbx_description
1 polymer ?
#
loop_
_entity_poly.entity_id
_entity_poly.type
_entity_poly.pdbx_seq_one_letter_code
_entity_poly.pdbx_strand_id
1 'polypeptide(L)'
;MLLGSSPTHTVSMEELIRMSAALENMALIHEIAINPDFVIEEKPCNALEKMVEECMKNAYWDKLRDDFAQQPPNYANALLLLRDIKKMVLDLLLPHHVRLRAEVESMLDLDLLKQQVENKCLDVQPLFENIIGLLRRLCAPSRDELLNNLLTKSDKVDMLRGICDVIEIMKVDMANFYVNSNRSVVEQHSIEYERMQFAKILQRNPGSCFFMDICLFVVIYLCTDGAGRSFTARSLSLSKLYGFIISFVFSKFLSRRNGFFFFFFSFWMLFLDY
;
A
#
# COMPACT_ATOMS: atom_id res chain seq x y z
N MET A 1 -50.84 -9.82 23.09
CA MET A 1 -50.02 -9.15 22.05
C MET A 1 -48.58 -9.54 22.29
N LEU A 2 -48.02 -10.44 21.48
CA LEU A 2 -46.61 -10.84 21.56
C LEU A 2 -45.79 -9.83 20.76
N LEU A 3 -44.98 -9.03 21.46
CA LEU A 3 -43.93 -8.22 20.86
C LEU A 3 -42.85 -9.17 20.36
N GLY A 4 -42.79 -9.40 19.05
CA GLY A 4 -41.68 -10.07 18.41
C GLY A 4 -40.43 -9.21 18.57
N SER A 5 -39.56 -9.60 19.48
CA SER A 5 -38.20 -9.07 19.58
C SER A 5 -37.47 -9.35 18.27
N SER A 6 -37.10 -8.29 17.55
CA SER A 6 -36.24 -8.41 16.37
C SER A 6 -34.96 -9.18 16.73
N PRO A 7 -34.50 -10.13 15.91
CA PRO A 7 -33.31 -10.89 16.22
C PRO A 7 -32.10 -9.95 16.19
N THR A 8 -31.39 -9.85 17.31
CA THR A 8 -30.11 -9.15 17.40
C THR A 8 -29.09 -9.94 16.59
N HIS A 9 -28.81 -9.50 15.36
CA HIS A 9 -27.75 -10.05 14.54
C HIS A 9 -26.41 -9.68 15.18
N THR A 10 -25.78 -10.62 15.88
CA THR A 10 -24.43 -10.44 16.44
C THR A 10 -23.42 -10.64 15.33
N VAL A 11 -22.78 -9.55 14.88
CA VAL A 11 -21.70 -9.60 13.87
C VAL A 11 -20.45 -10.22 14.51
N SER A 12 -19.87 -11.22 13.87
CA SER A 12 -18.64 -11.85 14.35
C SER A 12 -17.39 -11.00 14.06
N MET A 13 -16.31 -11.19 14.82
CA MET A 13 -15.06 -10.44 14.62
C MET A 13 -14.46 -10.66 13.22
N GLU A 14 -14.51 -11.90 12.71
CA GLU A 14 -14.05 -12.21 11.35
C GLU A 14 -14.85 -11.46 10.28
N GLU A 15 -16.15 -11.30 10.51
CA GLU A 15 -17.04 -10.59 9.61
C GLU A 15 -16.78 -9.09 9.62
N LEU A 16 -16.48 -8.51 10.78
CA LEU A 16 -16.02 -7.12 10.90
C LEU A 16 -14.71 -6.89 10.13
N ILE A 17 -13.74 -7.80 10.25
CA ILE A 17 -12.45 -7.70 9.53
C ILE A 17 -12.65 -7.79 8.01
N ARG A 18 -13.52 -8.69 7.54
CA ARG A 18 -13.82 -8.79 6.09
C ARG A 18 -14.53 -7.55 5.57
N MET A 19 -15.43 -6.97 6.36
CA MET A 19 -16.13 -5.73 6.01
C MET A 19 -15.17 -4.53 5.98
N SER A 20 -14.26 -4.40 6.95
CA SER A 20 -13.28 -3.32 6.95
C SER A 20 -12.38 -3.39 5.71
N ALA A 21 -11.87 -4.58 5.38
CA ALA A 21 -11.08 -4.78 4.17
C ALA A 21 -11.85 -4.46 2.88
N ALA A 22 -13.15 -4.81 2.82
CA ALA A 22 -13.98 -4.47 1.66
C ALA A 22 -14.17 -2.95 1.51
N LEU A 23 -14.38 -2.24 2.63
CA LEU A 23 -14.52 -0.77 2.64
C LEU A 23 -13.22 -0.07 2.24
N GLU A 24 -12.08 -0.53 2.78
CA GLU A 24 -10.76 -0.01 2.43
C GLU A 24 -10.46 -0.19 0.93
N ASN A 25 -10.74 -1.37 0.38
CA ASN A 25 -10.56 -1.64 -1.05
C ASN A 25 -11.50 -0.79 -1.93
N MET A 26 -12.73 -0.54 -1.50
CA MET A 26 -13.65 0.37 -2.20
C MET A 26 -13.12 1.80 -2.18
N ALA A 27 -12.71 2.30 -1.01
CA ALA A 27 -12.16 3.65 -0.88
C ALA A 27 -10.91 3.82 -1.75
N LEU A 28 -10.03 2.83 -1.79
CA LEU A 28 -8.85 2.83 -2.64
C LEU A 28 -9.20 2.89 -4.14
N ILE A 29 -10.13 2.06 -4.60
CA ILE A 29 -10.56 2.06 -6.01
C ILE A 29 -11.19 3.40 -6.41
N HIS A 30 -12.01 3.96 -5.51
CA HIS A 30 -12.60 5.27 -5.68
C HIS A 30 -11.53 6.37 -5.83
N GLU A 31 -10.53 6.35 -4.94
CA GLU A 31 -9.44 7.31 -4.94
C GLU A 31 -8.61 7.21 -6.23
N ILE A 32 -8.28 6.00 -6.67
CA ILE A 32 -7.58 5.76 -7.95
C ILE A 32 -8.43 6.24 -9.14
N ALA A 33 -9.75 6.09 -9.12
CA ALA A 33 -10.60 6.50 -10.23
C ALA A 33 -10.80 8.01 -10.32
N ILE A 34 -10.73 8.74 -9.20
CA ILE A 34 -11.09 10.16 -9.14
C ILE A 34 -9.86 11.07 -9.09
N ASN A 35 -8.82 10.68 -8.35
CA ASN A 35 -7.64 11.51 -8.16
C ASN A 35 -6.57 11.16 -9.22
N PRO A 36 -6.37 11.98 -10.28
CA PRO A 36 -5.39 11.69 -11.33
C PRO A 36 -3.95 11.66 -10.80
N ASP A 37 -3.68 12.37 -9.71
CA ASP A 37 -2.37 12.47 -9.06
C ASP A 37 -2.20 11.44 -7.93
N PHE A 38 -3.05 10.41 -7.87
CA PHE A 38 -2.92 9.35 -6.87
C PHE A 38 -1.57 8.64 -6.98
N VAL A 39 -0.85 8.59 -5.85
CA VAL A 39 0.43 7.91 -5.68
C VAL A 39 0.36 7.09 -4.40
N ILE A 40 0.80 5.85 -4.48
CA ILE A 40 1.04 4.99 -3.31
C ILE A 40 2.26 5.56 -2.59
N GLU A 41 1.99 6.12 -1.41
CA GLU A 41 3.01 6.56 -0.48
C GLU A 41 3.47 5.39 0.41
N GLU A 42 4.66 5.52 0.98
CA GLU A 42 5.10 4.62 2.04
C GLU A 42 4.16 4.76 3.23
N LYS A 43 3.76 3.62 3.80
CA LYS A 43 2.84 3.59 4.93
C LYS A 43 3.40 4.45 6.08
N PRO A 44 2.64 5.40 6.64
CA PRO A 44 3.08 6.12 7.82
C PRO A 44 3.22 5.14 8.99
N CYS A 45 4.46 4.89 9.42
CA CYS A 45 4.74 4.08 10.59
C CYS A 45 4.66 4.95 11.86
N ASN A 46 4.10 4.37 12.93
CA ASN A 46 4.14 5.01 14.24
C ASN A 46 5.61 5.17 14.69
N ALA A 47 5.93 6.24 15.43
CA ALA A 47 7.31 6.49 15.86
C ALA A 47 7.94 5.29 16.59
N LEU A 48 7.15 4.60 17.42
CA LEU A 48 7.60 3.39 18.11
C LEU A 48 7.87 2.23 17.15
N GLU A 49 6.98 1.99 16.20
CA GLU A 49 7.14 0.91 15.20
C GLU A 49 8.39 1.15 14.35
N LYS A 50 8.60 2.40 13.91
CA LYS A 50 9.78 2.81 13.16
C LYS A 50 11.07 2.58 13.96
N MET A 51 11.09 2.96 15.25
CA MET A 51 12.25 2.72 16.11
C MET A 51 12.56 1.23 16.28
N VAL A 52 11.52 0.41 16.48
CA VAL A 52 11.69 -1.05 16.62
C VAL A 52 12.20 -1.66 15.32
N GLU A 53 11.64 -1.26 14.18
CA GLU A 53 12.05 -1.72 12.85
C GLU A 53 13.51 -1.34 12.55
N GLU A 54 13.88 -0.07 12.77
CA GLU A 54 15.25 0.41 12.58
C GLU A 54 16.24 -0.32 13.49
N CYS A 55 15.88 -0.55 14.76
CA CYS A 55 16.71 -1.29 15.69
C CYS A 55 16.95 -2.74 15.22
N MET A 56 15.90 -3.42 14.76
CA MET A 56 16.00 -4.78 14.23
C MET A 56 16.82 -4.83 12.94
N LYS A 57 16.58 -3.89 12.00
CA LYS A 57 17.34 -3.77 10.75
C LYS A 57 18.83 -3.53 11.05
N ASN A 58 19.15 -2.62 11.96
CA ASN A 58 20.54 -2.34 12.33
C ASN A 58 21.21 -3.56 12.98
N ALA A 59 20.55 -4.23 13.92
CA ALA A 59 21.08 -5.45 14.54
C ALA A 59 21.36 -6.57 13.52
N TYR A 60 20.53 -6.67 12.47
CA TYR A 60 20.76 -7.61 11.37
C TYR A 60 22.03 -7.27 10.57
N TRP A 61 22.23 -5.99 10.23
CA TRP A 61 23.42 -5.54 9.52
C TRP A 61 24.69 -5.67 10.36
N ASP A 62 24.62 -5.40 11.66
CA ASP A 62 25.73 -5.57 12.60
C ASP A 62 26.14 -7.05 12.67
N LYS A 63 25.17 -7.97 12.74
CA LYS A 63 25.45 -9.41 12.68
C LYS A 63 26.14 -9.83 11.38
N LEU A 64 25.74 -9.27 10.24
CA LEU A 64 26.42 -9.54 8.96
C LEU A 64 27.86 -9.03 8.94
N ARG A 65 28.13 -7.87 9.57
CA ARG A 65 29.50 -7.36 9.73
C ARG A 65 30.33 -8.31 10.59
N ASP A 66 29.77 -8.78 11.71
CA ASP A 66 30.42 -9.75 12.59
C ASP A 66 30.73 -11.06 11.86
N ASP A 67 29.81 -11.56 11.04
CA ASP A 67 29.99 -12.77 10.23
C ASP A 67 31.13 -12.63 9.21
N PHE A 68 31.25 -11.47 8.56
CA PHE A 68 32.35 -11.19 7.64
C PHE A 68 33.69 -10.92 8.34
N ALA A 69 33.67 -10.49 9.61
CA ALA A 69 34.87 -10.26 10.41
C ALA A 69 35.49 -11.54 10.99
N GLN A 70 34.72 -12.65 11.04
CA GLN A 70 35.22 -13.95 11.50
C GLN A 70 36.35 -14.49 10.62
N GLN A 71 37.23 -15.33 11.20
CA GLN A 71 38.30 -16.03 10.50
C GLN A 71 38.15 -17.55 10.70
N PRO A 72 37.70 -18.33 9.70
CA PRO A 72 37.28 -17.91 8.36
C PRO A 72 35.94 -17.15 8.35
N PRO A 73 35.68 -16.30 7.34
CA PRO A 73 34.44 -15.54 7.23
C PRO A 73 33.24 -16.47 7.04
N ASN A 74 32.13 -16.15 7.72
CA ASN A 74 30.88 -16.89 7.62
C ASN A 74 29.94 -16.24 6.59
N TYR A 75 29.57 -16.98 5.55
CA TYR A 75 28.68 -16.48 4.49
C TYR A 75 27.23 -16.97 4.62
N ALA A 76 26.87 -17.71 5.68
CA ALA A 76 25.54 -18.31 5.80
C ALA A 76 24.41 -17.27 5.72
N ASN A 77 24.51 -16.18 6.48
CA ASN A 77 23.50 -15.11 6.47
C ASN A 77 23.55 -14.30 5.16
N ALA A 78 24.72 -14.09 4.57
CA ALA A 78 24.87 -13.42 3.29
C ALA A 78 24.20 -14.21 2.14
N LEU A 79 24.32 -15.54 2.13
CA LEU A 79 23.65 -16.40 1.14
C LEU A 79 22.12 -16.37 1.28
N LEU A 80 21.61 -16.32 2.51
CA LEU A 80 20.18 -16.11 2.76
C LEU A 80 19.71 -14.75 2.23
N LEU A 81 20.49 -13.69 2.48
CA LEU A 81 20.18 -12.36 1.96
C LEU A 81 20.19 -12.33 0.43
N LEU A 82 21.16 -12.98 -0.23
CA LEU A 82 21.21 -13.06 -1.69
C LEU A 82 20.01 -13.82 -2.28
N ARG A 83 19.53 -14.87 -1.59
CA ARG A 83 18.28 -15.54 -1.96
C ARG A 83 17.10 -14.59 -1.86
N ASP A 84 17.03 -13.80 -0.80
CA ASP A 84 15.92 -12.89 -0.59
C ASP A 84 15.98 -11.72 -1.60
N ILE A 85 17.17 -11.19 -1.91
CA ILE A 85 17.41 -10.24 -3.00
C ILE A 85 16.94 -10.82 -4.34
N LYS A 86 17.33 -12.05 -4.68
CA LYS A 86 16.88 -12.74 -5.89
C LYS A 86 15.35 -12.75 -5.97
N LYS A 87 14.68 -13.13 -4.88
CA LYS A 87 13.22 -13.16 -4.81
C LYS A 87 12.64 -11.76 -5.01
N MET A 88 13.15 -10.75 -4.31
CA MET A 88 12.63 -9.39 -4.43
C MET A 88 12.80 -8.83 -5.85
N VAL A 89 13.93 -9.09 -6.52
CA VAL A 89 14.13 -8.70 -7.93
C VAL A 89 13.16 -9.43 -8.85
N LEU A 90 12.93 -10.73 -8.63
CA LEU A 90 11.95 -11.50 -9.40
C LEU A 90 10.51 -11.02 -9.17
N ASP A 91 10.18 -10.54 -7.97
CA ASP A 91 8.86 -9.99 -7.64
C ASP A 91 8.61 -8.63 -8.33
N LEU A 92 9.66 -7.88 -8.67
CA LEU A 92 9.55 -6.66 -9.49
C LEU A 92 9.21 -6.97 -10.96
N LEU A 93 9.55 -8.17 -11.45
CA LEU A 93 9.36 -8.54 -12.85
C LEU A 93 7.99 -9.14 -13.11
N LEU A 94 7.32 -8.69 -14.18
CA LEU A 94 6.09 -9.32 -14.64
C LEU A 94 6.31 -10.80 -14.99
N PRO A 95 5.31 -11.67 -14.80
CA PRO A 95 5.39 -13.09 -15.18
C PRO A 95 5.77 -13.33 -16.64
N HIS A 96 5.42 -12.41 -17.54
CA HIS A 96 5.67 -12.54 -18.98
C HIS A 96 7.12 -12.22 -19.40
N HIS A 97 7.95 -11.66 -18.51
CA HIS A 97 9.35 -11.31 -18.80
C HIS A 97 10.29 -12.53 -18.71
N VAL A 98 9.97 -13.62 -19.41
CA VAL A 98 10.64 -14.94 -19.28
C VAL A 98 12.16 -14.85 -19.43
N ARG A 99 12.65 -14.10 -20.44
CA ARG A 99 14.10 -13.96 -20.69
C ARG A 99 14.83 -13.27 -19.54
N LEU A 100 14.25 -12.19 -19.02
CA LEU A 100 14.85 -11.40 -17.95
C LEU A 100 14.79 -12.13 -16.61
N ARG A 101 13.71 -12.88 -16.37
CA ARG A 101 13.60 -13.78 -15.21
C ARG A 101 14.67 -14.88 -15.25
N ALA A 102 14.86 -15.53 -16.39
CA ALA A 102 15.91 -16.53 -16.56
C ALA A 102 17.33 -15.94 -16.38
N GLU A 103 17.56 -14.72 -16.87
CA GLU A 103 18.81 -13.98 -16.64
C GLU A 103 19.06 -13.78 -15.13
N VAL A 104 18.07 -13.24 -14.38
CA VAL A 104 18.16 -13.09 -12.91
C VAL A 104 18.41 -14.43 -12.22
N GLU A 105 17.72 -15.49 -12.66
CA GLU A 105 17.86 -16.82 -12.08
C GLU A 105 19.26 -17.40 -12.23
N SER A 106 19.88 -17.20 -13.40
CA SER A 106 21.25 -17.62 -13.71
C SER A 106 22.31 -16.77 -13.01
N MET A 107 22.10 -15.46 -12.92
CA MET A 107 23.04 -14.52 -12.30
C MET A 107 23.14 -14.75 -10.79
N LEU A 108 22.00 -14.99 -10.13
CA LEU A 108 21.90 -15.29 -8.70
C LEU A 108 21.62 -16.77 -8.48
N ASP A 109 22.49 -17.65 -9.00
CA ASP A 109 22.45 -19.08 -8.73
C ASP A 109 23.04 -19.37 -7.34
N LEU A 110 22.16 -19.73 -6.39
CA LEU A 110 22.54 -19.97 -5.00
C LEU A 110 23.38 -21.22 -4.82
N ASP A 111 23.20 -22.23 -5.67
CA ASP A 111 23.95 -23.47 -5.57
C ASP A 111 25.38 -23.26 -6.08
N LEU A 112 25.53 -22.48 -7.16
CA LEU A 112 26.85 -22.03 -7.62
C LEU A 112 27.54 -21.13 -6.57
N LEU A 113 26.83 -20.17 -5.97
CA LEU A 113 27.39 -19.28 -4.95
C LEU A 113 27.84 -20.06 -3.71
N LYS A 114 27.08 -21.06 -3.25
CA LYS A 114 27.49 -21.95 -2.16
C LYS A 114 28.77 -22.71 -2.50
N GLN A 115 28.85 -23.30 -3.70
CA GLN A 115 30.05 -23.99 -4.16
C GLN A 115 31.27 -23.06 -4.20
N GLN A 116 31.09 -21.80 -4.62
CA GLN A 116 32.17 -20.82 -4.65
C GLN A 116 32.64 -20.42 -3.25
N VAL A 117 31.72 -20.33 -2.28
CA VAL A 117 32.04 -20.10 -0.87
C VAL A 117 32.83 -21.28 -0.29
N GLU A 118 32.37 -22.51 -0.50
CA GLU A 118 33.02 -23.73 0.01
C GLU A 118 34.46 -23.87 -0.52
N ASN A 119 34.67 -23.52 -1.79
CA ASN A 119 35.98 -23.54 -2.44
C ASN A 119 36.80 -22.27 -2.23
N LYS A 120 36.31 -21.29 -1.45
CA LYS A 120 36.96 -19.99 -1.17
C LYS A 120 37.35 -19.21 -2.44
N CYS A 121 36.57 -19.32 -3.50
CA CYS A 121 36.80 -18.66 -4.78
C CYS A 121 35.72 -17.60 -5.13
N LEU A 122 34.77 -17.35 -4.23
CA LEU A 122 33.76 -16.32 -4.43
C LEU A 122 34.39 -14.92 -4.44
N ASP A 123 34.31 -14.25 -5.59
CA ASP A 123 34.59 -12.82 -5.69
C ASP A 123 33.29 -12.02 -5.48
N VAL A 124 33.27 -11.23 -4.41
CA VAL A 124 32.08 -10.50 -3.96
C VAL A 124 31.87 -9.22 -4.77
N GLN A 125 32.95 -8.58 -5.22
CA GLN A 125 32.87 -7.28 -5.89
C GLN A 125 32.14 -7.38 -7.25
N PRO A 126 32.51 -8.31 -8.16
CA PRO A 126 31.80 -8.47 -9.44
C PRO A 126 30.35 -8.90 -9.25
N LEU A 127 30.05 -9.69 -8.21
CA LEU A 127 28.68 -10.09 -7.90
C LEU A 127 27.79 -8.87 -7.62
N PHE A 128 28.27 -7.93 -6.80
CA PHE A 128 27.52 -6.71 -6.50
C PHE A 128 27.42 -5.78 -7.70
N GLU A 129 28.48 -5.62 -8.47
CA GLU A 129 28.47 -4.83 -9.71
C GLU A 129 27.46 -5.39 -10.71
N ASN A 130 27.37 -6.71 -10.85
CA ASN A 130 26.38 -7.37 -11.69
C ASN A 130 24.94 -7.12 -11.21
N ILE A 131 24.69 -7.22 -9.89
CA ILE A 131 23.37 -6.91 -9.31
C ILE A 131 23.00 -5.45 -9.56
N ILE A 132 23.92 -4.52 -9.31
CA ILE A 132 23.70 -3.08 -9.52
C ILE A 132 23.46 -2.79 -11.01
N GLY A 133 24.21 -3.42 -11.91
CA GLY A 133 24.01 -3.31 -13.36
C GLY A 133 22.64 -3.83 -13.81
N LEU A 134 22.16 -4.91 -13.19
CA LEU A 134 20.82 -5.43 -13.42
C LEU A 134 19.76 -4.45 -12.91
N LEU A 135 19.89 -3.93 -11.69
CA LEU A 135 18.96 -2.95 -11.12
C LEU A 135 18.92 -1.68 -11.98
N ARG A 136 20.05 -1.21 -12.51
CA ARG A 136 20.12 -0.05 -13.41
C ARG A 136 19.26 -0.24 -14.66
N ARG A 137 19.24 -1.45 -15.23
CA ARG A 137 18.39 -1.76 -16.39
C ARG A 137 16.90 -1.83 -16.06
N LEU A 138 16.55 -2.03 -14.79
CA LEU A 138 15.16 -2.14 -14.32
C LEU A 138 14.63 -0.81 -13.75
N CYS A 139 15.50 0.08 -13.30
CA CYS A 139 15.15 1.34 -12.67
C CYS A 139 14.76 2.43 -13.69
N ALA A 140 14.07 3.46 -13.18
CA ALA A 140 13.94 4.72 -13.88
C ALA A 140 15.27 5.50 -13.85
N PRO A 141 15.60 6.30 -14.90
CA PRO A 141 16.86 7.06 -14.98
C PRO A 141 17.11 8.00 -13.79
N SER A 142 16.05 8.46 -13.12
CA SER A 142 16.15 9.30 -11.92
C SER A 142 16.83 8.60 -10.73
N ARG A 143 16.92 7.27 -10.73
CA ARG A 143 17.53 6.47 -9.65
C ARG A 143 18.97 6.07 -9.94
N ASP A 144 19.51 6.41 -11.11
CA ASP A 144 20.87 6.03 -11.50
C ASP A 144 21.94 6.63 -10.57
N GLU A 145 21.70 7.82 -10.04
CA GLU A 145 22.59 8.46 -9.06
C GLU A 145 22.70 7.64 -7.77
N LEU A 146 21.58 7.10 -7.27
CA LEU A 146 21.57 6.24 -6.09
C LEU A 146 22.40 4.98 -6.33
N LEU A 147 22.24 4.35 -7.50
CA LEU A 147 23.01 3.16 -7.87
C LEU A 147 24.51 3.46 -8.03
N ASN A 148 24.87 4.61 -8.59
CA ASN A 148 26.26 5.05 -8.70
C ASN A 148 26.89 5.28 -7.31
N ASN A 149 26.15 5.82 -6.35
CA ASN A 149 26.59 5.98 -4.97
C ASN A 149 26.81 4.65 -4.24
N LEU A 150 26.21 3.55 -4.70
CA LEU A 150 26.49 2.22 -4.15
C LEU A 150 27.83 1.67 -4.63
N LEU A 151 28.21 1.98 -5.87
CA LEU A 151 29.48 1.53 -6.46
C LEU A 151 30.70 2.21 -5.82
N THR A 152 30.53 3.35 -5.16
CA THR A 152 31.62 4.07 -4.48
C THR A 152 31.87 3.56 -3.05
N LYS A 153 30.97 2.73 -2.50
CA LYS A 153 31.11 2.18 -1.14
C LYS A 153 32.13 1.05 -1.11
N SER A 154 33.03 1.09 -0.13
CA SER A 154 34.03 0.03 0.09
C SER A 154 33.55 -1.10 0.97
N ASP A 155 32.59 -0.85 1.87
CA ASP A 155 32.06 -1.88 2.77
C ASP A 155 30.99 -2.75 2.10
N LYS A 156 31.17 -4.07 2.21
CA LYS A 156 30.30 -5.08 1.60
C LYS A 156 28.90 -5.06 2.20
N VAL A 157 28.79 -4.78 3.50
CA VAL A 157 27.50 -4.73 4.18
C VAL A 157 26.73 -3.48 3.76
N ASP A 158 27.40 -2.33 3.69
CA ASP A 158 26.78 -1.09 3.23
C ASP A 158 26.34 -1.13 1.75
N MET A 159 27.01 -1.92 0.92
CA MET A 159 26.58 -2.23 -0.45
C MET A 159 25.30 -3.08 -0.45
N LEU A 160 25.27 -4.20 0.29
CA LEU A 160 24.11 -5.08 0.40
C LEU A 160 22.87 -4.36 0.96
N ARG A 161 23.07 -3.53 1.99
CA ARG A 161 22.03 -2.68 2.56
C ARG A 161 21.47 -1.74 1.51
N GLY A 162 22.34 -1.00 0.82
CA GLY A 162 21.91 -0.07 -0.21
C GLY A 162 21.20 -0.74 -1.40
N ILE A 163 21.61 -1.96 -1.78
CA ILE A 163 20.88 -2.76 -2.77
C ILE A 163 19.45 -3.05 -2.30
N CYS A 164 19.28 -3.46 -1.04
CA CYS A 164 17.95 -3.71 -0.47
C CYS A 164 17.10 -2.44 -0.45
N ASP A 165 17.67 -1.31 -0.01
CA ASP A 165 16.98 -0.03 0.06
C ASP A 165 16.50 0.43 -1.34
N VAL A 166 17.35 0.28 -2.37
CA VAL A 166 16.96 0.59 -3.76
C VAL A 166 15.83 -0.31 -4.23
N ILE A 167 15.89 -1.61 -3.95
CA ILE A 167 14.83 -2.55 -4.31
C ILE A 167 13.51 -2.21 -3.61
N GLU A 168 13.53 -1.77 -2.35
CA GLU A 168 12.34 -1.32 -1.64
C GLU A 168 11.69 -0.10 -2.32
N ILE A 169 12.49 0.90 -2.69
CA ILE A 169 12.01 2.07 -3.45
C ILE A 169 11.41 1.63 -4.81
N MET A 170 12.08 0.71 -5.51
CA MET A 170 11.60 0.20 -6.79
C MET A 170 10.24 -0.51 -6.70
N LYS A 171 9.92 -1.13 -5.57
CA LYS A 171 8.60 -1.77 -5.37
C LYS A 171 7.49 -0.72 -5.38
N VAL A 172 7.72 0.43 -4.75
CA VAL A 172 6.79 1.56 -4.75
C VAL A 172 6.67 2.14 -6.15
N ASP A 173 7.80 2.32 -6.85
CA ASP A 173 7.82 2.80 -8.24
C ASP A 173 7.02 1.86 -9.17
N MET A 174 7.17 0.53 -9.03
CA MET A 174 6.40 -0.45 -9.80
C MET A 174 4.91 -0.44 -9.44
N ALA A 175 4.56 -0.36 -8.16
CA ALA A 175 3.17 -0.27 -7.73
C ALA A 175 2.48 0.96 -8.34
N ASN A 176 3.15 2.12 -8.29
CA ASN A 176 2.67 3.36 -8.90
C ASN A 176 2.56 3.25 -10.43
N PHE A 177 3.54 2.63 -11.08
CA PHE A 177 3.49 2.36 -12.52
C PHE A 177 2.28 1.49 -12.89
N TYR A 178 1.98 0.45 -12.13
CA TYR A 178 0.82 -0.40 -12.38
C TYR A 178 -0.50 0.33 -12.19
N VAL A 179 -0.63 1.12 -11.12
CA VAL A 179 -1.85 1.92 -10.90
C VAL A 179 -2.07 2.87 -12.07
N ASN A 180 -1.04 3.60 -12.48
CA ASN A 180 -1.15 4.55 -13.60
C ASN A 180 -1.42 3.86 -14.93
N SER A 181 -0.78 2.71 -15.21
CA SER A 181 -0.97 1.96 -16.45
C SER A 181 -2.37 1.37 -16.58
N ASN A 182 -3.01 1.00 -15.47
CA ASN A 182 -4.34 0.39 -15.45
C ASN A 182 -5.46 1.38 -15.08
N ARG A 183 -5.14 2.65 -14.82
CA ARG A 183 -6.10 3.65 -14.32
C ARG A 183 -7.35 3.77 -15.19
N SER A 184 -7.20 3.81 -16.51
CA SER A 184 -8.32 3.90 -17.43
C SER A 184 -9.30 2.74 -17.31
N VAL A 185 -8.80 1.53 -17.04
CA VAL A 185 -9.64 0.34 -16.80
C VAL A 185 -10.34 0.44 -15.45
N VAL A 186 -9.65 0.95 -14.42
CA VAL A 186 -10.23 1.17 -13.09
C VAL A 186 -11.35 2.21 -13.17
N GLU A 187 -11.14 3.33 -13.86
CA GLU A 187 -12.15 4.38 -14.07
C GLU A 187 -13.41 3.86 -14.76
N GLN A 188 -13.26 2.97 -15.74
CA GLN A 188 -14.40 2.39 -16.48
C GLN A 188 -15.26 1.46 -15.61
N HIS A 189 -14.67 0.78 -14.63
CA HIS A 189 -15.34 -0.26 -13.85
C HIS A 189 -15.56 0.10 -12.37
N SER A 190 -15.05 1.23 -11.89
CA SER A 190 -15.10 1.64 -10.48
C SER A 190 -16.53 1.72 -9.94
N ILE A 191 -17.44 2.37 -10.67
CA ILE A 191 -18.84 2.56 -10.26
C ILE A 191 -19.55 1.21 -10.07
N GLU A 192 -19.36 0.29 -11.00
CA GLU A 192 -20.00 -1.04 -10.95
C GLU A 192 -19.42 -1.88 -9.81
N TYR A 193 -18.09 -1.83 -9.63
CA TYR A 193 -17.41 -2.49 -8.53
C TYR A 193 -17.91 -1.97 -7.18
N GLU A 194 -17.97 -0.65 -7.00
CA GLU A 194 -18.42 -0.02 -5.76
C GLU A 194 -19.86 -0.41 -5.42
N ARG A 195 -20.77 -0.36 -6.39
CA ARG A 195 -22.17 -0.80 -6.23
C ARG A 195 -22.27 -2.25 -5.78
N MET A 196 -21.50 -3.13 -6.41
CA MET A 196 -21.50 -4.55 -6.10
C MET A 196 -20.98 -4.83 -4.67
N GLN A 197 -19.90 -4.18 -4.28
CA GLN A 197 -19.34 -4.34 -2.93
C GLN A 197 -20.26 -3.74 -1.86
N PHE A 198 -20.85 -2.58 -2.12
CA PHE A 198 -21.84 -1.97 -1.24
C PHE A 198 -23.06 -2.87 -1.04
N ALA A 199 -23.60 -3.46 -2.12
CA ALA A 199 -24.70 -4.41 -2.04
C ALA A 199 -24.35 -5.64 -1.18
N LYS A 200 -23.13 -6.18 -1.30
CA LYS A 200 -22.65 -7.29 -0.46
C LYS A 200 -22.61 -6.90 1.02
N ILE A 201 -22.10 -5.71 1.33
CA ILE A 201 -22.02 -5.19 2.71
C ILE A 201 -23.43 -5.00 3.29
N LEU A 202 -24.38 -4.45 2.52
CA LEU A 202 -25.77 -4.26 2.93
C LEU A 202 -26.51 -5.57 3.17
N GLN A 203 -26.36 -6.56 2.27
CA GLN A 203 -26.96 -7.88 2.45
C GLN A 203 -26.46 -8.57 3.72
N ARG A 204 -25.19 -8.35 4.06
CA ARG A 204 -24.57 -8.92 5.25
C ARG A 204 -25.02 -8.25 6.54
N ASN A 205 -25.32 -6.96 6.50
CA ASN A 205 -25.80 -6.20 7.67
C ASN A 205 -26.93 -5.22 7.32
N PRO A 206 -28.19 -5.69 7.32
CA PRO A 206 -29.35 -4.84 7.05
C PRO A 206 -29.62 -3.79 8.15
N GLY A 207 -29.01 -3.92 9.33
CA GLY A 207 -29.14 -2.99 10.46
C GLY A 207 -28.25 -1.74 10.39
N SER A 208 -27.24 -1.72 9.50
CA SER A 208 -26.29 -0.59 9.35
C SER A 208 -26.82 0.57 8.49
N CYS A 209 -28.08 0.49 8.06
CA CYS A 209 -28.71 1.41 7.10
C CYS A 209 -28.54 2.90 7.46
N PHE A 210 -28.52 3.27 8.75
CA PHE A 210 -28.56 4.69 9.14
C PHE A 210 -27.31 5.53 8.85
N PHE A 211 -26.12 4.92 8.73
CA PHE A 211 -24.87 5.68 8.49
C PHE A 211 -24.45 5.63 7.01
N MET A 212 -24.76 4.53 6.31
CA MET A 212 -24.37 4.31 4.91
C MET A 212 -25.35 4.92 3.89
N ASP A 213 -26.61 5.15 4.29
CA ASP A 213 -27.60 5.86 3.46
C ASP A 213 -27.23 7.34 3.22
N ILE A 214 -26.44 7.96 4.11
CA ILE A 214 -25.96 9.34 3.94
C ILE A 214 -24.88 9.42 2.86
N CYS A 215 -23.95 8.47 2.82
CA CYS A 215 -22.96 8.38 1.75
C CYS A 215 -23.63 8.13 0.39
N LEU A 216 -24.67 7.29 0.36
CA LEU A 216 -25.46 7.03 -0.84
C LEU A 216 -26.17 8.30 -1.35
N PHE A 217 -26.71 9.14 -0.46
CA PHE A 217 -27.35 10.40 -0.88
C PHE A 217 -26.34 11.41 -1.45
N VAL A 218 -25.15 11.53 -0.86
CA VAL A 218 -24.11 12.45 -1.35
C VAL A 218 -23.53 12.00 -2.69
N VAL A 219 -23.26 10.71 -2.86
CA VAL A 219 -22.68 10.15 -4.10
C VAL A 219 -23.70 10.11 -5.25
N ILE A 220 -24.96 9.75 -4.98
CA ILE A 220 -26.01 9.76 -6.02
C ILE A 220 -26.31 11.19 -6.48
N TYR A 221 -26.44 12.17 -5.56
CA TYR A 221 -26.77 13.54 -5.95
C TYR A 221 -25.63 14.27 -6.70
N LEU A 222 -24.37 13.83 -6.55
CA LEU A 222 -23.23 14.37 -7.30
C LEU A 222 -22.98 13.65 -8.63
N CYS A 223 -23.25 12.33 -8.73
CA CYS A 223 -22.95 11.54 -9.92
C CYS A 223 -24.15 11.28 -10.86
N THR A 224 -25.39 11.43 -10.41
CA THR A 224 -26.57 11.27 -11.28
C THR A 224 -27.31 12.58 -11.45
N ASP A 225 -26.82 13.43 -12.36
CA ASP A 225 -27.74 14.22 -13.18
C ASP A 225 -27.34 14.09 -14.66
N GLY A 226 -27.71 12.93 -15.22
CA GLY A 226 -27.72 12.66 -16.65
C GLY A 226 -28.87 13.40 -17.35
N ALA A 227 -28.95 14.71 -17.16
CA ALA A 227 -29.92 15.58 -17.80
C ALA A 227 -29.30 16.94 -18.16
N GLY A 228 -28.23 16.93 -18.96
CA GLY A 228 -27.95 17.97 -19.97
C GLY A 228 -28.22 19.44 -19.59
N ARG A 229 -27.82 19.89 -18.41
CA ARG A 229 -27.68 21.31 -18.09
C ARG A 229 -26.35 21.54 -17.39
N SER A 230 -25.47 22.25 -18.07
CA SER A 230 -24.31 22.89 -17.48
C SER A 230 -24.76 23.77 -16.32
N PHE A 231 -24.56 23.33 -15.08
CA PHE A 231 -24.59 24.24 -13.94
C PHE A 231 -23.20 24.85 -13.83
N THR A 232 -23.04 26.04 -14.38
CA THR A 232 -21.89 26.88 -14.08
C THR A 232 -21.86 27.07 -12.57
N ALA A 233 -20.71 26.75 -11.97
CA ALA A 233 -20.40 27.02 -10.58
C ALA A 233 -20.59 28.51 -10.28
N ARG A 234 -21.79 28.92 -9.87
CA ARG A 234 -22.04 30.23 -9.27
C ARG A 234 -23.28 30.17 -8.40
N SER A 235 -23.03 30.34 -7.10
CA SER A 235 -23.99 30.68 -6.05
C SER A 235 -24.81 29.55 -5.42
N LEU A 236 -24.14 28.52 -4.89
CA LEU A 236 -24.55 28.02 -3.57
C LEU A 236 -23.28 27.69 -2.79
N SER A 237 -22.96 28.52 -1.78
CA SER A 237 -21.76 28.30 -0.96
C SER A 237 -21.88 26.95 -0.26
N LEU A 238 -20.82 26.13 -0.32
CA LEU A 238 -20.72 24.85 0.38
C LEU A 238 -21.18 24.97 1.84
N SER A 239 -20.94 26.11 2.49
CA SER A 239 -21.39 26.43 3.85
C SER A 239 -22.91 26.34 4.09
N LYS A 240 -23.74 26.66 3.09
CA LYS A 240 -25.21 26.57 3.21
C LYS A 240 -25.71 25.14 3.07
N LEU A 241 -25.08 24.35 2.21
CA LEU A 241 -25.37 22.93 2.06
C LEU A 241 -24.93 22.16 3.32
N TYR A 242 -23.76 22.50 3.86
CA TYR A 242 -23.19 21.93 5.07
C TYR A 242 -24.05 22.24 6.31
N GLY A 243 -24.52 23.49 6.45
CA GLY A 243 -25.40 23.89 7.55
C GLY A 243 -26.76 23.17 7.55
N PHE A 244 -27.31 22.86 6.36
CA PHE A 244 -28.57 22.14 6.23
C PHE A 244 -28.42 20.66 6.60
N ILE A 245 -27.33 20.04 6.17
CA ILE A 245 -26.99 18.64 6.49
C ILE A 245 -26.71 18.50 7.99
N ILE A 246 -25.93 19.41 8.59
CA ILE A 246 -25.65 19.41 10.03
C ILE A 246 -26.94 19.58 10.82
N SER A 247 -27.80 20.55 10.50
CA SER A 247 -29.05 20.80 11.25
C SER A 247 -30.02 19.61 11.20
N PHE A 248 -30.11 18.94 10.04
CA PHE A 248 -30.94 17.76 9.85
C PHE A 248 -30.40 16.51 10.59
N VAL A 249 -29.09 16.30 10.54
CA VAL A 249 -28.40 15.21 11.27
C VAL A 249 -28.47 15.44 12.78
N PHE A 250 -28.23 16.68 13.25
CA PHE A 250 -28.25 17.04 14.67
C PHE A 250 -29.67 16.95 15.29
N SER A 251 -30.70 17.35 14.53
CA SER A 251 -32.11 17.24 14.95
C SER A 251 -32.55 15.79 15.16
N LYS A 252 -32.13 14.85 14.29
CA LYS A 252 -32.41 13.42 14.45
C LYS A 252 -31.54 12.75 15.52
N PHE A 253 -30.31 13.23 15.73
CA PHE A 253 -29.37 12.67 16.71
C PHE A 253 -29.76 13.02 18.16
N LEU A 254 -30.30 14.21 18.42
CA LEU A 254 -30.76 14.62 19.76
C LEU A 254 -31.94 13.80 20.30
N SER A 255 -32.70 13.10 19.43
CA SER A 255 -33.84 12.28 19.84
C SER A 255 -33.45 10.88 20.35
N ARG A 256 -32.23 10.41 20.07
CA ARG A 256 -31.73 9.10 20.53
C ARG A 256 -30.40 9.26 21.24
N ARG A 257 -30.46 9.66 22.52
CA ARG A 257 -29.26 9.74 23.35
C ARG A 257 -28.99 8.39 24.02
N ASN A 258 -27.87 7.76 23.66
CA ASN A 258 -26.79 7.36 24.58
C ASN A 258 -25.70 6.58 23.82
N GLY A 259 -24.50 7.18 23.65
CA GLY A 259 -23.26 6.37 23.54
C GLY A 259 -22.26 6.67 22.43
N PHE A 260 -22.47 7.60 21.50
CA PHE A 260 -21.53 7.83 20.37
C PHE A 260 -21.14 9.30 20.18
N PHE A 261 -20.72 9.97 21.26
CA PHE A 261 -20.30 11.38 21.20
C PHE A 261 -18.85 11.56 20.70
N PHE A 262 -18.03 10.50 20.69
CA PHE A 262 -16.59 10.59 20.42
C PHE A 262 -16.21 10.54 18.93
N PHE A 263 -17.04 9.96 18.06
CA PHE A 263 -16.74 9.86 16.62
C PHE A 263 -16.99 11.16 15.86
N PHE A 264 -17.85 12.05 16.38
CA PHE A 264 -18.24 13.28 15.71
C PHE A 264 -17.16 14.36 15.79
N PHE A 265 -16.32 14.36 16.83
CA PHE A 265 -15.30 15.39 17.02
C PHE A 265 -14.10 15.23 16.06
N SER A 266 -13.71 14.00 15.76
CA SER A 266 -12.64 13.74 14.78
C SER A 266 -13.08 13.99 13.33
N PHE A 267 -14.35 13.75 13.00
CA PHE A 267 -14.89 14.08 11.69
C PHE A 267 -15.14 15.60 11.51
N TRP A 268 -15.41 16.32 12.59
CA TRP A 268 -15.48 17.79 12.59
C TRP A 268 -14.10 18.42 12.35
N MET A 269 -13.03 17.90 12.96
CA MET A 269 -11.69 18.49 12.84
C MET A 269 -11.07 18.31 11.45
N LEU A 270 -11.41 17.25 10.73
CA LEU A 270 -10.91 16.99 9.36
C LEU A 270 -11.50 17.90 8.28
N PHE A 271 -12.53 18.70 8.59
CA PHE A 271 -13.22 19.56 7.62
C PHE A 271 -13.12 21.07 7.96
N LEU A 272 -12.35 21.45 8.99
CA LEU A 272 -12.19 22.85 9.42
C LEU A 272 -10.91 23.53 8.90
N ASP A 273 -10.05 22.82 8.17
CA ASP A 273 -8.81 23.37 7.57
C ASP A 273 -8.97 23.78 6.09
N TYR A 274 -10.19 24.05 5.63
CA TYR A 274 -10.49 24.67 4.31
C TYR A 274 -11.55 25.77 4.41
#